data_AF-A0A2S9GNX0-F1
#
_entry.id   AF-A0A2S9GNX0-F1
#
_cell.length_a   1.000
_cell.length_b   1.000
_cell.length_c   1.000
_cell.angle_alpha   90.00
_cell.angle_beta   90.00
_cell.angle_gamma   90.00
#
_symmetry.space_group_name_H-M   'P 1'
#
loop_
_entity.id
_entity.type
_entity.pdbx_description
1 polymer ?
#
loop_
_entity_poly.entity_id
_entity_poly.type
_entity_poly.pdbx_seq_one_letter_code
_entity_poly.pdbx_strand_id
1 'polypeptide(L)' 'LNGAAAQRVAEELRADGAVALGVAADVTDRAAVEDAFAKVRTELGPVHILVTSAGLVDFAPFVEISPQSWQRLIDVN' A
#
# COMPACT_ATOMS: atom_id res chain seq x y z
N LEU A 1 -6.04 -3.14 6.52
CA LEU A 1 -5.23 -3.62 5.38
C LEU A 1 -5.87 -4.85 4.76
N ASN A 2 -5.84 -5.00 3.43
CA ASN A 2 -6.42 -6.16 2.76
C ASN A 2 -5.33 -7.03 2.11
N GLY A 3 -4.54 -7.72 2.94
CA GLY A 3 -3.45 -8.60 2.47
C GLY A 3 -3.94 -9.76 1.61
N ALA A 4 -5.13 -10.29 1.91
CA ALA A 4 -5.74 -11.36 1.12
C ALA A 4 -6.04 -10.93 -0.32
N ALA A 5 -6.54 -9.70 -0.53
CA ALA A 5 -6.75 -9.18 -1.88
C ALA A 5 -5.45 -9.01 -2.66
N ALA A 6 -4.38 -8.49 -2.02
CA ALA A 6 -3.06 -8.36 -2.64
C ALA A 6 -2.49 -9.73 -3.06
N GLN A 7 -2.64 -10.74 -2.20
CA GLN A 7 -2.21 -12.11 -2.49
C GLN A 7 -2.96 -12.71 -3.67
N ARG A 8 -4.28 -12.55 -3.71
CA ARG A 8 -5.12 -13.03 -4.81
C ARG A 8 -4.73 -12.42 -6.16
N VAL A 9 -4.53 -11.09 -6.22
CA VAL A 9 -4.10 -10.45 -7.49
C VAL A 9 -2.71 -10.94 -7.91
N ALA A 10 -1.80 -11.16 -6.97
CA ALA A 10 -0.49 -11.74 -7.28
C ALA A 10 -0.58 -13.19 -7.78
N GLU A 11 -1.59 -13.96 -7.35
CA GLU A 11 -1.89 -15.30 -7.89
C GLU A 11 -2.44 -15.24 -9.31
N GLU A 12 -3.38 -14.33 -9.57
CA GLU A 12 -3.94 -14.08 -10.91
C GLU A 12 -2.84 -13.67 -11.91
N LEU A 13 -1.98 -12.72 -11.54
CA LEU A 13 -0.85 -12.29 -12.38
C LEU A 13 0.15 -13.42 -12.65
N ARG A 14 0.39 -14.28 -11.65
CA ARG A 14 1.26 -15.47 -11.84
C ARG A 14 0.62 -16.51 -12.74
N ALA A 15 -0.70 -16.69 -12.69
CA ALA A 15 -1.41 -17.57 -13.62
C ALA A 15 -1.30 -17.08 -15.07
N ASP A 16 -1.19 -15.77 -15.27
CA ASP A 16 -0.95 -15.13 -16.58
C ASP A 16 0.55 -15.12 -16.99
N GLY A 17 1.43 -15.75 -16.21
CA GLY A 17 2.85 -15.89 -16.51
C GLY A 17 3.74 -14.74 -16.04
N ALA A 18 3.21 -13.76 -15.30
CA ALA A 18 4.01 -12.70 -14.71
C ALA A 18 4.71 -13.16 -13.41
N VAL A 19 5.82 -12.50 -13.05
CA VAL A 19 6.42 -12.62 -11.72
C VAL A 19 5.80 -11.54 -10.82
N ALA A 20 5.03 -11.96 -9.82
CA ALA A 20 4.30 -11.05 -8.94
C ALA A 20 4.37 -11.50 -7.47
N LEU A 21 4.47 -10.51 -6.57
CA LEU A 21 4.49 -10.69 -5.12
C LEU A 21 3.41 -9.82 -4.47
N GLY A 22 2.52 -10.43 -3.69
CA GLY A 22 1.60 -9.72 -2.81
C GLY A 22 2.25 -9.43 -1.46
N VAL A 23 2.28 -8.17 -1.03
CA VAL A 23 2.77 -7.77 0.29
C VAL A 23 1.74 -6.86 0.95
N ALA A 24 1.29 -7.22 2.15
CA ALA A 24 0.47 -6.34 2.97
C ALA A 24 1.38 -5.37 3.74
N ALA A 25 1.14 -4.07 3.60
CA ALA A 25 1.85 -3.03 4.34
C ALA A 25 0.91 -1.86 4.61
N ASP A 26 0.97 -1.30 5.82
CA ASP A 26 0.39 0.00 6.11
C ASP A 26 1.38 1.09 5.70
N VAL A 27 0.97 2.00 4.82
CA VAL A 27 1.85 3.08 4.35
C VAL A 27 2.09 4.15 5.43
N THR A 28 1.25 4.18 6.47
CA THR A 28 1.42 5.05 7.64
C THR A 28 2.46 4.50 8.62
N ASP A 29 2.80 3.21 8.53
CA ASP A 29 3.80 2.56 9.37
C ASP A 29 5.14 2.44 8.64
N ARG A 30 6.13 3.20 9.11
CA ARG A 30 7.48 3.21 8.53
C ARG A 30 8.13 1.84 8.53
N ALA A 31 8.03 1.08 9.61
CA ALA A 31 8.67 -0.23 9.71
C ALA A 31 8.02 -1.22 8.74
N ALA A 32 6.69 -1.20 8.63
CA ALA A 32 5.97 -2.02 7.68
C ALA A 32 6.36 -1.74 6.21
N VAL A 33 6.59 -0.46 5.86
CA VAL A 33 7.09 -0.08 4.54
C VAL A 33 8.51 -0.60 4.31
N GLU A 34 9.40 -0.44 5.28
CA GLU A 34 10.78 -0.92 5.19
C GLU A 34 10.85 -2.45 4.99
N ASP A 35 10.06 -3.19 5.75
CA ASP A 35 9.94 -4.65 5.63
C ASP A 35 9.39 -5.07 4.27
N ALA A 36 8.38 -4.36 3.76
CA ALA A 36 7.81 -4.63 2.44
C ALA A 36 8.84 -4.42 1.33
N PHE A 37 9.60 -3.32 1.39
CA PHE A 37 10.67 -3.05 0.44
C PHE A 37 11.81 -4.07 0.54
N ALA A 38 12.17 -4.51 1.75
CA ALA A 38 13.17 -5.55 1.94
C ALA A 38 12.72 -6.86 1.27
N LYS A 39 11.46 -7.26 1.47
CA LYS A 39 10.89 -8.46 0.85
C LYS A 39 10.86 -8.35 -0.68
N VAL A 40 10.40 -7.22 -1.23
CA VAL A 40 10.39 -6.98 -2.68
C VAL A 40 11.80 -7.09 -3.27
N ARG A 41 12.82 -6.51 -2.61
CA ARG A 41 14.21 -6.61 -3.08
C ARG A 41 14.75 -8.04 -3.07
N THR A 42 14.41 -8.82 -2.04
CA THR A 42 14.83 -10.22 -1.93
C THR A 42 14.19 -11.09 -3.01
N GLU A 43 12.89 -10.92 -3.26
CA GLU A 43 12.13 -11.82 -4.15
C GLU A 43 12.17 -11.40 -5.63
N LEU A 44 12.17 -10.09 -5.91
CA LEU A 44 12.01 -9.53 -7.26
C LEU A 44 13.23 -8.73 -7.74
N GLY A 45 14.19 -8.44 -6.86
CA GLY A 45 15.34 -7.60 -7.16
C GLY A 45 15.05 -6.09 -6.99
N PRO A 46 15.91 -5.21 -7.53
CA PRO A 46 15.83 -3.78 -7.27
C PRO A 46 14.52 -3.14 -7.78
N VAL A 47 14.00 -2.19 -7.00
CA VAL A 47 12.82 -1.39 -7.39
C VAL A 47 13.23 -0.32 -8.38
N HIS A 48 12.68 -0.37 -9.59
CA HIS A 48 12.93 0.63 -10.64
C HIS A 48 11.81 1.67 -10.75
N ILE A 49 10.58 1.27 -10.42
CA ILE A 49 9.38 2.11 -10.50
C ILE A 49 8.66 2.01 -9.16
N LEU A 50 8.28 3.15 -8.60
CA LEU A 50 7.42 3.25 -7.43
C LEU A 50 6.12 3.95 -7.81
N VAL A 51 4.99 3.29 -7.54
CA VAL A 51 3.65 3.88 -7.70
C VAL A 51 3.04 4.07 -6.32
N THR A 52 2.93 5.33 -5.87
CA THR A 52 2.28 5.68 -4.61
C THR A 52 0.77 5.81 -4.84
N SER A 53 0.09 4.66 -4.88
CA SER A 53 -1.36 4.59 -5.17
C SER A 53 -2.23 4.34 -3.95
N ALA A 54 -1.65 4.12 -2.77
CA ALA A 54 -2.44 4.08 -1.54
C ALA A 54 -3.07 5.47 -1.34
N GLY A 55 -4.37 5.49 -1.09
CA GLY A 55 -5.10 6.74 -0.95
C GLY A 55 -6.32 6.55 -0.07
N LEU A 56 -6.57 7.54 0.77
CA LEU A 56 -7.80 7.66 1.54
C LEU A 56 -8.52 8.94 1.11
N VAL A 57 -9.84 8.84 1.01
CA VAL A 57 -10.72 9.98 0.74
C VAL A 57 -11.80 10.03 1.81
N ASP A 58 -12.07 11.23 2.32
CA ASP A 58 -13.13 11.51 3.26
C ASP A 58 -13.73 12.89 2.90
N PHE A 59 -15.01 13.11 3.20
CA PHE A 59 -15.72 14.32 2.83
C PHE A 59 -16.57 14.84 3.99
N ALA A 60 -16.32 16.10 4.36
CA ALA A 60 -17.15 16.87 5.27
C ALA A 60 -17.07 18.37 4.91
N PRO A 61 -18.07 19.20 5.26
CA PRO A 61 -17.91 20.65 5.26
C PRO A 61 -16.64 21.04 6.03
N PHE A 62 -15.92 22.07 5.56
CA PHE A 62 -14.62 22.44 6.14
C PHE A 62 -14.65 22.62 7.67
N VAL A 63 -15.72 23.25 8.19
CA VAL A 63 -15.90 23.51 9.63
C VAL A 63 -16.26 22.26 10.45
N GLU A 64 -16.56 21.15 9.78
CA GLU A 64 -16.92 19.86 10.40
C GLU A 64 -15.79 18.82 10.28
N ILE A 65 -14.69 19.15 9.61
CA ILE A 65 -13.52 18.27 9.53
C ILE A 65 -12.88 18.18 10.92
N SER A 66 -12.90 16.97 11.50
CA SER A 66 -12.20 16.72 12.74
C SER A 66 -10.68 16.67 12.51
N PRO A 67 -9.86 17.10 13.49
CA PRO A 67 -8.41 16.95 13.40
C PRO A 67 -7.96 15.51 13.15
N GLN A 68 -8.73 14.53 13.63
CA GLN A 68 -8.44 13.10 13.48
C GLN A 68 -8.69 12.62 12.04
N SER A 69 -9.81 13.03 11.43
CA SER A 69 -10.10 12.73 10.01
C SER A 69 -9.04 13.37 9.11
N TRP A 70 -8.71 14.64 9.37
CA TRP A 70 -7.63 15.33 8.66
C TRP A 70 -6.28 14.62 8.79
N GLN A 71 -5.84 14.31 10.01
CA GLN A 71 -4.56 13.65 10.24
C GLN A 71 -4.48 12.30 9.52
N ARG A 72 -5.56 11.52 9.53
CA ARG A 72 -5.62 10.22 8.85
C ARG A 72 -5.45 10.35 7.33
N LEU A 73 -5.98 11.40 6.71
CA LEU A 73 -5.76 11.66 5.28
C LEU A 73 -4.29 12.01 5.00
N ILE A 74 -3.68 12.83 5.86
CA ILE A 74 -2.26 13.22 5.74
C ILE A 74 -1.32 12.05 5.97
N ASP A 75 -1.63 11.14 6.89
CA ASP A 75 -0.77 9.99 7.18
C ASP A 75 -0.70 9.01 6.00
N VAL A 76 -1.77 8.93 5.18
CA VAL A 76 -1.89 7.94 4.09
C VAL A 76 -1.45 8.48 2.72
N ASN A 77 -1.77 9.74 2.40
CA ASN A 77 -1.64 10.33 1.05
C ASN A 77 -0.30 11.04 0.85
#